data_AF-A0A353ETN1-F1
#
_entry.id   AF-A0A353ETN1-F1
#
_cell.length_a   1.000
_cell.length_b   1.000
_cell.length_c   1.000
_cell.angle_alpha   90.00
_cell.angle_beta   90.00
_cell.angle_gamma   90.00
#
_symmetry.space_group_name_H-M   'P 1'
#
loop_
_entity.id
_entity.type
_entity.pdbx_description
1 polymer ?
#
loop_
_entity_poly.entity_id
_entity_poly.type
_entity_poly.pdbx_seq_one_letter_code
_entity_poly.pdbx_strand_id
1 'polypeptide(L)'
;MLIHKKILVLIASLSFSLMAHATSTPVADATKTYTLTQLHQVVSNHKECSAFYKELKQLTKNPVTLQFTPASKSQIAAQDSSGQINNHSHSIMNQEVNGGIVNRTISGNFTMKDQQIDYVAAISANLNNPDHKYIYPILLASHNAQCYYTALVNPSDETVAAFKKSIQAGHAAKGTDIHQK
;
A
#
# COMPACT_ATOMS: atom_id res chain seq x y z
N MET A 1 79.83 -23.44 10.27
CA MET A 1 79.55 -22.04 9.88
C MET A 1 78.33 -21.60 10.67
N LEU A 2 78.50 -20.61 11.53
CA LEU A 2 77.58 -20.21 12.60
C LEU A 2 76.91 -18.87 12.24
N ILE A 3 75.61 -18.78 12.56
CA ILE A 3 74.82 -17.59 12.96
C ILE A 3 74.35 -16.58 11.88
N HIS A 4 73.02 -16.38 11.81
CA HIS A 4 72.26 -15.16 12.20
C HIS A 4 70.88 -15.14 11.50
N LYS A 5 69.80 -15.42 12.23
CA LYS A 5 68.86 -14.41 12.76
C LYS A 5 68.37 -13.43 11.69
N LYS A 6 67.13 -13.60 11.21
CA LYS A 6 66.11 -12.54 11.24
C LYS A 6 64.72 -13.13 11.41
N ILE A 7 64.16 -12.83 12.58
CA ILE A 7 62.74 -12.86 12.91
C ILE A 7 62.04 -11.87 11.99
N LEU A 8 60.99 -12.29 11.28
CA LEU A 8 59.93 -11.38 10.86
C LEU A 8 58.59 -12.02 11.18
N VAL A 9 58.02 -11.49 12.25
CA VAL A 9 56.62 -11.58 12.68
C VAL A 9 55.72 -11.27 11.49
N LEU A 10 54.78 -12.17 11.16
CA LEU A 10 53.52 -11.75 10.54
C LEU A 10 52.38 -12.56 11.16
N ILE A 11 51.95 -12.04 12.29
CA ILE A 11 50.64 -12.29 12.89
C ILE A 11 49.58 -11.62 11.99
N ALA A 12 48.40 -12.24 11.93
CA ALA A 12 47.13 -11.66 11.53
C ALA A 12 46.92 -11.37 10.03
N SER A 13 46.33 -12.35 9.36
CA SER A 13 45.13 -12.09 8.56
C SER A 13 44.32 -13.37 8.42
N LEU A 14 43.75 -13.84 9.55
CA LEU A 14 42.52 -14.62 9.53
C LEU A 14 41.48 -13.77 8.80
N SER A 15 41.34 -13.99 7.50
CA SER A 15 40.20 -13.49 6.74
C SER A 15 39.03 -14.40 7.07
N PHE A 16 38.48 -14.23 8.28
CA PHE A 16 37.10 -14.60 8.54
C PHE A 16 36.28 -13.74 7.59
N SER A 17 35.96 -14.30 6.44
CA SER A 17 34.85 -13.84 5.63
C SER A 17 33.60 -14.00 6.49
N LEU A 18 33.31 -12.99 7.31
CA LEU A 18 31.95 -12.67 7.67
C LEU A 18 31.25 -12.43 6.33
N MET A 19 30.66 -13.50 5.79
CA MET A 19 29.43 -13.33 5.05
C MET A 19 28.49 -12.66 6.03
N ALA A 20 28.51 -11.32 6.00
CA ALA A 20 27.38 -10.52 6.34
C ALA A 20 26.24 -11.17 5.57
N HIS A 21 25.47 -11.99 6.27
CA HIS A 21 24.09 -12.21 5.92
C HIS A 21 23.59 -10.79 5.87
N ALA A 22 23.42 -10.27 4.66
CA ALA A 22 22.56 -9.13 4.44
C ALA A 22 21.29 -9.58 5.13
N THR A 23 21.11 -9.13 6.37
CA THR A 23 19.84 -9.18 7.04
C THR A 23 19.01 -8.40 6.06
N SER A 24 18.20 -9.11 5.30
CA SER A 24 17.10 -8.54 4.56
C SER A 24 16.26 -7.90 5.63
N THR A 25 16.61 -6.66 5.98
CA THR A 25 15.82 -5.81 6.87
C THR A 25 14.43 -5.90 6.28
N PRO A 26 13.44 -6.42 7.03
CA PRO A 26 12.08 -6.51 6.53
C PRO A 26 11.76 -5.14 5.96
N VAL A 27 11.40 -5.13 4.67
CA VAL A 27 11.13 -3.94 3.90
C VAL A 27 10.22 -3.07 4.76
N ALA A 28 10.66 -1.85 5.06
CA ALA A 28 9.93 -0.92 5.91
C ALA A 28 8.45 -0.96 5.57
N ASP A 29 7.61 -1.23 6.57
CA ASP A 29 6.17 -1.25 6.43
C ASP A 29 5.74 0.05 5.72
N ALA A 30 5.38 -0.05 4.44
CA ALA A 30 5.19 1.16 3.66
C ALA A 30 3.81 1.71 3.97
N THR A 31 3.82 2.52 5.02
CA THR A 31 2.70 3.28 5.54
C THR A 31 2.23 4.24 4.46
N LYS A 32 0.93 4.23 4.16
CA LYS A 32 0.29 5.12 3.19
C LYS A 32 -0.88 5.81 3.88
N THR A 33 -1.00 7.11 3.66
CA THR A 33 -2.04 7.94 4.27
C THR A 33 -2.98 8.44 3.18
N TYR A 34 -4.27 8.35 3.46
CA TYR A 34 -5.34 8.70 2.53
C TYR A 34 -6.40 9.53 3.23
N THR A 35 -6.97 10.51 2.53
CA THR A 35 -8.16 11.24 2.97
C THR A 35 -9.34 10.84 2.11
N LEU A 36 -10.44 10.46 2.74
CA LEU A 36 -11.69 10.15 2.05
C LEU A 36 -12.53 11.43 1.93
N THR A 37 -12.91 11.80 0.72
CA THR A 37 -13.73 12.98 0.44
C THR A 37 -14.91 12.63 -0.46
N GLN A 38 -15.88 13.55 -0.56
CA GLN A 38 -17.05 13.40 -1.44
C GLN A 38 -17.77 12.03 -1.28
N LEU A 39 -17.94 11.57 -0.04
CA LEU A 39 -18.71 10.37 0.23
C LEU A 39 -20.19 10.62 -0.11
N HIS A 40 -20.75 9.80 -1.00
CA HIS A 40 -22.13 9.82 -1.44
C HIS A 40 -22.75 8.43 -1.36
N GLN A 41 -24.02 8.37 -0.99
CA GLN A 41 -24.83 7.16 -1.12
C GLN A 41 -25.40 7.10 -2.55
N VAL A 42 -25.21 5.96 -3.24
CA VAL A 42 -25.64 5.80 -4.65
C VAL A 42 -27.02 5.17 -4.74
N VAL A 43 -27.24 4.06 -4.02
CA VAL A 43 -28.51 3.33 -3.99
C VAL A 43 -28.80 2.91 -2.55
N SER A 44 -30.05 3.07 -2.11
CA SER A 44 -30.54 2.48 -0.87
C SER A 44 -32.02 2.15 -1.00
N ASN A 45 -32.34 0.89 -0.76
CA ASN A 45 -33.68 0.36 -0.53
C ASN A 45 -33.86 -0.08 0.94
N HIS A 46 -32.91 0.28 1.81
CA HIS A 46 -32.69 -0.31 3.13
C HIS A 46 -32.35 0.76 4.16
N LYS A 47 -33.10 0.81 5.27
CA LYS A 47 -32.93 1.84 6.33
C LYS A 47 -31.55 1.77 6.99
N GLU A 48 -31.00 0.57 7.08
CA GLU A 48 -29.68 0.24 7.59
C GLU A 48 -28.55 0.93 6.82
N CYS A 49 -28.73 1.24 5.52
CA CYS A 49 -27.74 1.98 4.74
C CYS A 49 -27.52 3.40 5.29
N SER A 50 -28.57 4.04 5.82
CA SER A 50 -28.43 5.40 6.38
C SER A 50 -27.66 5.42 7.69
N ALA A 51 -27.81 4.38 8.52
CA ALA A 51 -27.03 4.25 9.76
C ALA A 51 -25.56 4.05 9.42
N PHE A 52 -25.26 3.09 8.54
CA PHE A 52 -23.90 2.78 8.13
C PHE A 52 -23.22 3.94 7.35
N TYR A 53 -23.96 4.66 6.51
CA TYR A 53 -23.47 5.86 5.84
C TYR A 53 -22.90 6.89 6.82
N LYS A 54 -23.56 7.10 7.98
CA LYS A 54 -23.05 8.02 9.01
C LYS A 54 -21.75 7.55 9.62
N GLU A 55 -21.51 6.24 9.65
CA GLU A 55 -20.27 5.63 10.12
C GLU A 55 -19.16 5.81 9.10
N LEU A 56 -19.40 5.49 7.83
CA LEU A 56 -18.47 5.77 6.74
C LEU A 56 -18.13 7.26 6.68
N LYS A 57 -19.09 8.14 6.98
CA LYS A 57 -18.85 9.59 7.03
C LYS A 57 -17.84 9.98 8.11
N GLN A 58 -17.67 9.20 9.18
CA GLN A 58 -16.62 9.47 10.16
C GLN A 58 -15.21 9.31 9.57
N LEU A 59 -15.01 8.36 8.64
CA LEU A 59 -13.74 8.20 7.93
C LEU A 59 -13.39 9.42 7.06
N THR A 60 -14.35 10.28 6.74
CA THR A 60 -14.10 11.52 6.00
C THR A 60 -13.58 12.66 6.88
N LYS A 61 -13.57 12.48 8.20
CA LYS A 61 -13.17 13.54 9.16
C LYS A 61 -11.67 13.57 9.41
N ASN A 62 -11.00 12.44 9.31
CA ASN A 62 -9.57 12.29 9.59
C ASN A 62 -8.91 11.46 8.48
N PRO A 63 -7.63 11.70 8.18
CA PRO A 63 -6.87 10.80 7.32
C PRO A 63 -6.81 9.39 7.90
N VAL A 64 -6.88 8.40 7.00
CA VAL A 64 -6.69 6.98 7.30
C VAL A 64 -5.25 6.63 6.95
N THR A 65 -4.53 6.07 7.91
CA THR A 65 -3.13 5.66 7.73
C THR A 65 -3.04 4.14 7.78
N LEU A 66 -2.67 3.55 6.66
CA LEU A 66 -2.63 2.12 6.42
C LEU A 66 -1.20 1.62 6.35
N GLN A 67 -0.87 0.66 7.19
CA GLN A 67 0.40 -0.06 7.22
C GLN A 67 0.24 -1.36 6.45
N PHE A 68 0.94 -1.50 5.33
CA PHE A 68 0.81 -2.67 4.45
C PHE A 68 1.82 -3.74 4.84
N THR A 69 1.35 -4.97 4.99
CA THR A 69 2.21 -6.12 5.24
C THR A 69 2.78 -6.62 3.90
N PRO A 70 4.10 -6.88 3.80
CA PRO A 70 4.69 -7.47 2.60
C PRO A 70 3.98 -8.77 2.23
N ALA A 71 3.32 -8.79 1.07
CA ALA A 71 2.59 -9.96 0.62
C ALA A 71 3.50 -10.91 -0.17
N SER A 72 3.41 -12.20 0.14
CA SER A 72 4.00 -13.29 -0.65
C SER A 72 3.06 -13.79 -1.76
N LYS A 73 1.84 -13.23 -1.87
CA LYS A 73 0.75 -13.68 -2.74
C LYS A 73 -0.02 -12.48 -3.34
N SER A 74 -0.98 -12.77 -4.22
CA SER A 74 -1.84 -11.80 -4.93
C SER A 74 -2.75 -10.94 -4.04
N GLN A 75 -2.83 -11.24 -2.74
CA GLN A 75 -3.65 -10.52 -1.77
C GLN A 75 -2.73 -9.86 -0.73
N ILE A 76 -2.96 -8.57 -0.53
CA ILE A 76 -2.14 -7.67 0.28
C ILE A 76 -2.96 -7.25 1.48
N ALA A 77 -2.45 -7.54 2.67
CA ALA A 77 -3.05 -7.11 3.92
C ALA A 77 -2.59 -5.70 4.29
N ALA A 78 -3.46 -4.94 4.93
CA ALA A 78 -3.11 -3.68 5.56
C ALA A 78 -3.74 -3.57 6.96
N GLN A 79 -3.13 -2.76 7.81
CA GLN A 79 -3.61 -2.44 9.13
C GLN A 79 -3.79 -0.93 9.27
N ASP A 80 -4.96 -0.50 9.73
CA ASP A 80 -5.17 0.92 10.07
C ASP A 80 -4.63 1.23 11.46
N SER A 81 -3.77 2.24 11.52
CA SER A 81 -3.20 2.75 12.76
C SER A 81 -4.24 3.18 13.80
N SER A 82 -5.44 3.59 13.37
CA SER A 82 -6.51 4.03 14.28
C SER A 82 -7.42 2.90 14.79
N GLY A 83 -7.31 1.70 14.21
CA GLY A 83 -8.16 0.55 14.51
C GLY A 83 -9.63 0.68 14.03
N GLN A 84 -9.97 1.75 13.30
CA GLN A 84 -11.31 1.93 12.73
C GLN A 84 -11.56 0.96 11.57
N ILE A 85 -10.51 0.65 10.81
CA ILE A 85 -10.54 -0.31 9.71
C ILE A 85 -9.75 -1.56 10.12
N ASN A 86 -10.42 -2.71 10.10
CA ASN A 86 -9.85 -4.00 10.49
C ASN A 86 -9.91 -4.98 9.32
N ASN A 87 -9.11 -6.05 9.39
CA ASN A 87 -9.09 -7.12 8.38
C ASN A 87 -8.96 -6.59 6.93
N HIS A 88 -8.25 -5.48 6.73
CA HIS A 88 -8.15 -4.86 5.41
C HIS A 88 -7.28 -5.71 4.51
N SER A 89 -7.84 -6.10 3.37
CA SER A 89 -7.12 -6.84 2.35
C SER A 89 -7.50 -6.35 0.96
N HIS A 90 -6.57 -6.42 0.01
CA HIS A 90 -6.84 -6.04 -1.36
C HIS A 90 -5.95 -6.76 -2.37
N SER A 91 -6.37 -6.74 -3.62
CA SER A 91 -5.65 -7.31 -4.75
C SER A 91 -5.64 -6.32 -5.91
N ILE A 92 -4.51 -6.28 -6.62
CA ILE A 92 -4.39 -5.52 -7.86
C ILE A 92 -4.98 -6.38 -8.97
N MET A 93 -6.14 -5.98 -9.48
CA MET A 93 -6.90 -6.72 -10.49
C MET A 93 -6.33 -6.51 -11.89
N ASN A 94 -6.02 -5.26 -12.21
CA ASN A 94 -5.35 -4.89 -13.45
C ASN A 94 -4.31 -3.81 -13.19
N GLN A 95 -3.23 -3.83 -13.97
CA GLN A 95 -2.25 -2.78 -14.00
C GLN A 95 -1.62 -2.69 -15.38
N GLU A 96 -1.60 -1.46 -15.90
CA GLU A 96 -0.92 -1.09 -17.13
C GLU A 96 -0.02 0.11 -16.84
N VAL A 97 1.22 0.04 -17.31
CA VAL A 97 2.20 1.12 -17.23
C VAL A 97 2.76 1.36 -18.63
N ASN A 98 2.54 2.55 -19.18
CA ASN A 98 3.00 2.91 -20.52
C ASN A 98 3.42 4.39 -20.55
N GLY A 99 4.67 4.67 -20.93
CA GLY A 99 5.14 6.05 -21.14
C GLY A 99 4.99 6.97 -19.92
N GLY A 100 5.09 6.44 -18.70
CA GLY A 100 4.86 7.19 -17.46
C GLY A 100 3.38 7.39 -17.09
N ILE A 101 2.45 6.84 -17.86
CA ILE A 101 1.03 6.74 -17.49
C ILE A 101 0.81 5.39 -16.80
N VAL A 102 0.12 5.41 -15.66
CA VAL A 102 -0.27 4.24 -14.90
C VAL A 102 -1.78 4.19 -14.82
N ASN A 103 -2.37 3.06 -15.19
CA ASN A 103 -3.76 2.74 -14.92
C ASN A 103 -3.82 1.44 -14.13
N ARG A 104 -4.50 1.48 -12.99
CA ARG A 104 -4.60 0.35 -12.07
C ARG A 104 -6.01 0.24 -11.52
N THR A 105 -6.52 -0.98 -11.45
CA THR A 105 -7.76 -1.30 -10.72
C THR A 105 -7.43 -2.17 -9.54
N ILE A 106 -7.93 -1.79 -8.37
CA ILE A 106 -7.80 -2.54 -7.12
C ILE A 106 -9.19 -2.97 -6.68
N SER A 107 -9.31 -4.21 -6.20
CA SER A 107 -10.47 -4.65 -5.42
C SER A 107 -10.02 -5.13 -4.05
N GLY A 108 -10.83 -4.93 -3.04
CA GLY A 108 -10.52 -5.42 -1.71
C GLY A 108 -11.72 -5.43 -0.79
N ASN A 109 -11.46 -5.71 0.47
CA ASN A 109 -12.44 -5.64 1.53
C ASN A 109 -11.80 -5.16 2.82
N PHE A 110 -12.62 -4.63 3.72
CA PHE A 110 -12.24 -4.34 5.10
C PHE A 110 -13.46 -4.46 6.01
N THR A 111 -13.22 -4.57 7.31
CA THR A 111 -14.26 -4.55 8.34
C THR A 111 -14.24 -3.21 9.07
N MET A 112 -15.41 -2.60 9.23
CA MET A 112 -15.61 -1.43 10.11
C MET A 112 -16.85 -1.68 10.96
N LYS A 113 -16.70 -1.60 12.29
CA LYS A 113 -17.79 -1.84 13.25
C LYS A 113 -18.61 -3.11 12.94
N ASP A 114 -17.91 -4.23 12.83
CA ASP A 114 -18.48 -5.56 12.55
C ASP A 114 -19.16 -5.72 11.18
N GLN A 115 -19.08 -4.71 10.31
CA GLN A 115 -19.57 -4.79 8.92
C GLN A 115 -18.41 -4.92 7.95
N GLN A 116 -18.48 -5.96 7.10
CA GLN A 116 -17.57 -6.09 5.97
C GLN A 116 -18.03 -5.22 4.81
N ILE A 117 -17.08 -4.47 4.25
CA ILE A 117 -17.22 -3.61 3.09
C ILE A 117 -16.29 -4.11 2.00
N ASP A 118 -16.88 -4.42 0.86
CA ASP A 118 -16.16 -4.73 -0.36
C ASP A 118 -16.00 -3.44 -1.17
N TYR A 119 -14.87 -3.28 -1.86
CA TYR A 119 -14.61 -2.06 -2.60
C TYR A 119 -13.83 -2.30 -3.89
N VAL A 120 -14.01 -1.37 -4.83
CA VAL A 120 -13.21 -1.26 -6.05
C VAL A 120 -12.73 0.18 -6.18
N ALA A 121 -11.44 0.36 -6.44
CA ALA A 121 -10.84 1.66 -6.67
C ALA A 121 -10.10 1.68 -8.02
N ALA A 122 -10.26 2.78 -8.76
CA ALA A 122 -9.51 3.02 -9.99
C ALA A 122 -8.43 4.07 -9.72
N ILE A 123 -7.18 3.73 -10.02
CA ILE A 123 -6.01 4.57 -9.86
C ILE A 123 -5.50 4.93 -11.25
N SER A 124 -5.45 6.22 -11.55
CA SER A 124 -4.81 6.73 -12.76
C SER A 124 -3.79 7.79 -12.38
N ALA A 125 -2.60 7.68 -12.95
CA ALA A 125 -1.50 8.59 -12.69
C ALA A 125 -0.74 8.91 -13.98
N ASN A 126 -0.36 10.18 -14.13
CA ASN A 126 0.63 10.60 -15.12
C ASN A 126 1.88 11.07 -14.37
N LEU A 127 2.90 10.21 -14.32
CA LEU A 127 4.15 10.44 -13.59
C LEU A 127 4.98 11.59 -14.18
N ASN A 128 4.71 11.97 -15.43
CA ASN A 128 5.43 13.00 -16.16
C ASN A 128 4.72 14.37 -16.12
N ASN A 129 3.49 14.43 -15.60
CA ASN A 129 2.74 15.67 -15.48
C ASN A 129 2.81 16.20 -14.03
N PRO A 130 3.52 17.32 -13.77
CA PRO A 130 3.62 17.90 -12.43
C PRO A 130 2.27 18.40 -11.89
N ASP A 131 1.33 18.76 -12.77
CA ASP A 131 0.00 19.28 -12.40
C ASP A 131 -1.05 18.17 -12.24
N HIS A 132 -0.66 16.91 -12.41
CA HIS A 132 -1.58 15.78 -12.27
C HIS A 132 -2.11 15.68 -10.84
N LYS A 133 -3.44 15.70 -10.69
CA LYS A 133 -4.10 15.51 -9.40
C LYS A 133 -4.27 14.02 -9.12
N TYR A 134 -3.68 13.57 -8.02
CA TYR A 134 -3.82 12.19 -7.54
C TYR A 134 -5.08 12.09 -6.69
N ILE A 135 -6.20 11.76 -7.33
CA ILE A 135 -7.51 11.58 -6.69
C ILE A 135 -8.14 10.33 -7.30
N TYR A 136 -8.53 9.37 -6.47
CA TYR A 136 -8.98 8.06 -6.93
C TYR A 136 -10.46 7.83 -6.59
N PRO A 137 -11.34 7.59 -7.57
CA PRO A 137 -12.70 7.18 -7.27
C PRO A 137 -12.72 5.77 -6.66
N ILE A 138 -13.56 5.60 -5.64
CA ILE A 138 -13.82 4.31 -4.99
C ILE A 138 -15.33 4.04 -4.95
N LEU A 139 -15.71 2.80 -5.28
CA LEU A 139 -17.04 2.25 -5.04
C LEU A 139 -16.95 1.33 -3.81
N LEU A 140 -17.86 1.51 -2.87
CA LEU A 140 -17.96 0.75 -1.62
C LEU A 140 -19.33 0.05 -1.62
N ALA A 141 -19.34 -1.23 -1.27
CA ALA A 141 -20.56 -2.02 -1.13
C ALA A 141 -20.57 -2.73 0.22
N SER A 142 -21.72 -2.78 0.88
CA SER A 142 -21.91 -3.73 1.98
C SER A 142 -21.79 -5.15 1.44
N HIS A 143 -21.21 -6.07 2.22
CA HIS A 143 -20.96 -7.45 1.76
C HIS A 143 -22.24 -8.19 1.30
N ASN A 144 -23.40 -7.83 1.86
CA ASN A 144 -24.70 -8.36 1.43
C ASN A 144 -25.29 -7.67 0.18
N ALA A 145 -24.53 -6.79 -0.48
CA ALA A 145 -24.89 -6.07 -1.70
C ALA A 145 -26.16 -5.20 -1.60
N GLN A 146 -26.52 -4.75 -0.40
CA GLN A 146 -27.73 -3.94 -0.17
C GLN A 146 -27.47 -2.43 -0.14
N CYS A 147 -26.25 -2.02 0.18
CA CYS A 147 -25.88 -0.62 0.31
C CYS A 147 -24.67 -0.29 -0.56
N TYR A 148 -24.79 0.75 -1.38
CA TYR A 148 -23.72 1.19 -2.28
C TYR A 148 -23.37 2.66 -2.05
N TYR A 149 -22.07 2.94 -1.97
CA TYR A 149 -21.52 4.25 -1.73
C TYR A 149 -20.38 4.54 -2.70
N THR A 150 -20.16 5.82 -2.99
CA THR A 150 -18.99 6.29 -3.73
C THR A 150 -18.24 7.32 -2.91
N ALA A 151 -16.93 7.41 -3.12
CA ALA A 151 -16.11 8.45 -2.55
C ALA A 151 -14.91 8.75 -3.46
N LEU A 152 -14.15 9.77 -3.09
CA LEU A 152 -12.85 10.07 -3.64
C LEU A 152 -11.77 9.86 -2.57
N VAL A 153 -10.71 9.16 -2.94
CA VAL A 153 -9.55 8.90 -2.09
C VAL A 153 -8.40 9.80 -2.54
N ASN A 154 -7.94 10.64 -1.63
CA ASN A 154 -6.82 11.55 -1.86
C ASN A 154 -5.61 11.03 -1.06
N PRO A 155 -4.60 10.42 -1.70
CA PRO A 155 -3.34 10.09 -1.03
C PRO A 155 -2.61 11.35 -0.54
N SER A 156 -1.82 11.22 0.53
CA SER A 156 -0.88 12.26 0.95
C SER A 156 0.27 12.44 -0.05
N ASP A 157 0.98 13.55 0.03
CA ASP A 157 2.12 13.83 -0.84
C ASP A 157 3.23 12.78 -0.69
N GLU A 158 3.48 12.31 0.53
CA GLU A 158 4.45 11.23 0.80
C GLU A 158 4.00 9.91 0.17
N THR A 159 2.70 9.61 0.23
CA THR A 159 2.10 8.43 -0.38
C THR A 159 2.24 8.48 -1.91
N VAL A 160 2.00 9.64 -2.51
CA VAL A 160 2.20 9.87 -3.95
C VAL A 160 3.67 9.73 -4.32
N ALA A 161 4.59 10.31 -3.54
CA ALA A 161 6.02 10.22 -3.80
C ALA A 161 6.52 8.77 -3.74
N ALA A 162 6.09 8.00 -2.73
CA ALA A 162 6.42 6.59 -2.60
C ALA A 162 5.88 5.76 -3.77
N PHE A 163 4.64 6.02 -4.19
CA PHE A 163 4.03 5.41 -5.37
C PHE A 163 4.85 5.69 -6.64
N LYS A 164 5.17 6.97 -6.92
CA LYS A 164 5.97 7.38 -8.09
C LYS A 164 7.32 6.67 -8.13
N LYS A 165 8.05 6.70 -7.01
CA LYS A 165 9.38 6.10 -6.89
C LYS A 165 9.38 4.62 -7.23
N SER A 166 8.38 3.88 -6.77
CA SER A 166 8.36 2.43 -6.96
C SER A 166 7.89 2.01 -8.35
N ILE A 167 6.95 2.76 -8.99
CA ILE A 167 6.66 2.53 -10.41
C ILE A 167 7.90 2.80 -11.29
N GLN A 168 8.64 3.89 -11.01
CA GLN A 168 9.86 4.25 -11.76
C GLN A 168 10.99 3.24 -11.58
N ALA A 169 11.04 2.53 -10.44
CA ALA A 169 12.02 1.48 -10.19
C ALA A 169 11.69 0.15 -10.91
N GLY A 170 10.60 0.07 -11.68
CA GLY A 170 10.25 -1.11 -12.47
C GLY A 170 9.53 -2.22 -11.69
N HIS A 171 9.10 -1.96 -10.45
CA HIS A 171 8.41 -2.92 -9.58
C HIS A 171 6.92 -3.11 -9.93
N ALA A 172 6.56 -2.92 -11.21
CA ALA A 172 5.19 -2.81 -11.66
C ALA A 172 4.76 -4.04 -12.49
N ALA A 173 4.91 -5.25 -11.95
CA ALA A 173 4.32 -6.44 -12.57
C ALA A 173 2.82 -6.57 -12.21
N LYS A 174 2.07 -7.30 -13.03
CA LYS A 174 0.66 -7.62 -12.76
C LYS A 174 0.56 -8.47 -11.49
N GLY A 175 -0.24 -8.03 -10.51
CA GLY A 175 -0.51 -8.78 -9.28
C GLY A 175 0.56 -8.69 -8.18
N THR A 176 1.62 -7.89 -8.36
CA THR A 176 2.61 -7.60 -7.31
C THR A 176 2.34 -6.21 -6.73
N ASP A 177 2.21 -6.11 -5.40
CA ASP A 177 2.20 -4.79 -4.78
C ASP A 177 3.57 -4.12 -4.87
N ILE A 178 3.52 -2.80 -4.84
CA ILE A 178 4.59 -1.81 -4.98
C ILE A 178 5.67 -1.92 -3.89
N HIS A 179 5.60 -2.93 -3.02
CA HIS A 179 6.44 -3.13 -1.85
C HIS A 179 7.68 -4.00 -2.11
N GLN A 180 7.87 -4.54 -3.31
CA GLN A 180 9.06 -5.32 -3.61
C GLN A 180 10.13 -4.40 -4.15
N LYS A 181 11.21 -4.20 -3.39
CA LYS A 181 12.53 -3.92 -3.98
C LYS A 181 13.10 -5.21 -4.54
#